data_AF-A0A7J4PLK1-F1
#
_entry.id   AF-A0A7J4PLK1-F1
#
_cell.length_a   1.000
_cell.length_b   1.000
_cell.length_c   1.000
_cell.angle_alpha   90.00
_cell.angle_beta   90.00
_cell.angle_gamma   90.00
#
_symmetry.space_group_name_H-M   'P 1'
#
loop_
_entity.id
_entity.type
_entity.pdbx_description
1 polymer ?
#
loop_
_entity_poly.entity_id
_entity_poly.type
_entity_poly.pdbx_seq_one_letter_code
_entity_poly.pdbx_strand_id
1 'polypeptide(L)'
;MDVNVTMRNVGSERAENTTIYVVLQAPDELGTWDAIKSTPLRVEPEETYYYSAKGLHVPGNATFRVYVRAFGEDALTEEIMSDWVSL
;
A
#
# COMPACT_ATOMS: atom_id res chain seq x y z
N MET A 1 -0.97 10.44 -9.71
CA MET A 1 0.25 10.28 -8.90
C MET A 1 0.67 8.83 -8.96
N ASP A 2 1.98 8.57 -8.97
CA ASP A 2 2.52 7.22 -8.97
C ASP A 2 3.26 6.97 -7.66
N VAL A 3 3.13 5.76 -7.11
CA VAL A 3 3.73 5.36 -5.84
C VAL A 3 4.50 4.07 -6.05
N ASN A 4 5.78 4.08 -5.70
CA ASN A 4 6.61 2.88 -5.71
C ASN A 4 6.70 2.32 -4.30
N VAL A 5 6.35 1.05 -4.15
CA VAL A 5 6.36 0.31 -2.89
C VAL A 5 7.43 -0.77 -3.00
N THR A 6 8.28 -0.84 -1.98
CA THR A 6 9.21 -1.95 -1.79
C THR A 6 8.74 -2.71 -0.56
N MET A 7 8.47 -4.00 -0.73
CA MET A 7 8.02 -4.88 0.35
C MET A 7 9.03 -6.01 0.51
N ARG A 8 9.38 -6.35 1.74
CA ARG A 8 10.29 -7.46 2.03
C ARG A 8 9.64 -8.39 3.04
N ASN A 9 9.66 -9.69 2.75
CA ASN A 9 9.27 -10.68 3.76
C ASN A 9 10.42 -10.83 4.76
N VAL A 10 10.20 -10.39 5.99
CA VAL A 10 11.16 -10.51 7.11
C VAL A 10 10.84 -11.68 8.05
N GLY A 11 9.81 -12.47 7.73
CA GLY A 11 9.42 -13.67 8.45
C GLY A 11 10.22 -14.91 8.00
N SER A 12 10.04 -16.00 8.75
CA SER A 12 10.63 -17.31 8.44
C SER A 12 9.78 -18.17 7.51
N GLU A 13 8.50 -17.80 7.34
CA GLU A 13 7.54 -18.52 6.50
C GLU A 13 7.26 -17.74 5.23
N ARG A 14 6.86 -18.46 4.19
CA ARG A 14 6.44 -17.88 2.92
C ARG A 14 5.07 -17.21 3.08
N ALA A 15 4.98 -15.96 2.66
CA ALA A 15 3.72 -15.22 2.64
C ALA A 15 2.91 -15.58 1.40
N GLU A 16 1.64 -15.94 1.60
CA GLU A 16 0.72 -16.38 0.55
C GLU A 16 -0.39 -15.36 0.32
N ASN A 17 -0.91 -15.32 -0.92
CA ASN A 17 -2.02 -14.43 -1.32
C ASN A 17 -1.85 -12.96 -0.88
N THR A 18 -0.61 -12.48 -0.79
CA THR A 18 -0.30 -11.15 -0.28
C THR A 18 -0.67 -10.09 -1.31
N THR A 19 -1.49 -9.14 -0.92
CA THR A 19 -1.94 -8.03 -1.75
C THR A 19 -1.43 -6.72 -1.14
N ILE A 20 -0.82 -5.89 -1.97
CA ILE A 20 -0.39 -4.54 -1.61
C ILE A 20 -1.49 -3.57 -1.99
N TYR A 21 -1.95 -2.78 -1.03
CA TYR A 21 -2.94 -1.73 -1.20
C TYR A 21 -2.23 -0.38 -1.08
N VAL A 22 -2.46 0.50 -2.05
CA VAL A 22 -2.02 1.89 -2.01
C VAL A 22 -3.25 2.77 -2.12
N VAL A 23 -3.45 3.62 -1.13
CA VAL A 23 -4.70 4.36 -0.92
C VAL A 23 -4.37 5.84 -0.74
N LEU A 24 -5.14 6.70 -1.41
CA LEU A 24 -5.23 8.11 -1.06
C LEU A 24 -6.28 8.26 0.03
N GLN A 25 -5.84 8.28 1.28
CA GLN A 25 -6.74 8.38 2.42
C GLN A 25 -7.19 9.83 2.62
N ALA A 26 -8.47 10.01 2.93
CA ALA A 26 -9.03 11.30 3.33
C ALA A 26 -8.85 11.54 4.85
N PRO A 27 -8.95 12.79 5.35
CA PRO A 27 -8.69 13.11 6.76
C PRO A 27 -9.72 12.54 7.72
N ASP A 28 -10.95 12.30 7.26
CA ASP A 28 -11.90 11.47 7.96
C ASP A 28 -11.44 10.01 7.86
N GLU A 29 -11.18 9.37 9.00
CA GLU A 29 -10.45 8.08 9.07
C GLU A 29 -11.05 6.94 8.22
N LEU A 30 -12.29 7.09 7.74
CA LEU A 30 -13.03 6.14 6.92
C LEU A 30 -13.08 6.51 5.43
N GLY A 31 -12.66 7.73 5.06
CA GLY A 31 -12.72 8.25 3.70
C GLY A 31 -11.52 7.82 2.87
N THR A 32 -11.79 7.41 1.63
CA THR A 32 -10.77 7.10 0.62
C THR A 32 -11.10 7.89 -0.65
N TRP A 33 -10.11 8.64 -1.15
CA TRP A 33 -10.24 9.36 -2.41
C TRP A 33 -10.05 8.45 -3.62
N ASP A 34 -9.02 7.61 -3.58
CA ASP A 34 -8.72 6.63 -4.62
C ASP A 34 -7.89 5.48 -4.04
N ALA A 35 -7.90 4.32 -4.68
CA ALA A 35 -7.11 3.16 -4.27
C ALA A 35 -6.72 2.30 -5.47
N ILE A 36 -5.48 1.82 -5.42
CA ILE A 36 -4.92 0.86 -6.37
C ILE A 36 -4.32 -0.30 -5.58
N LYS A 37 -4.48 -1.52 -6.09
CA LYS A 37 -3.93 -2.72 -5.47
C LYS A 37 -3.14 -3.57 -6.44
N SER A 38 -2.17 -4.31 -5.93
CA SER A 38 -1.45 -5.32 -6.70
C SER A 38 -2.36 -6.51 -7.04
N THR A 39 -1.91 -7.33 -7.99
CA THR A 39 -2.36 -8.73 -8.03
C THR A 39 -1.85 -9.46 -6.78
N PRO A 40 -2.49 -10.56 -6.34
CA PRO A 40 -1.98 -11.38 -5.26
C PRO A 40 -0.57 -11.90 -5.56
N LEU A 41 0.26 -11.95 -4.52
CA LEU A 41 1.68 -12.27 -4.58
C LEU A 41 2.00 -13.43 -3.65
N ARG A 42 3.03 -14.18 -4.03
CA ARG A 42 3.75 -15.09 -3.14
C ARG A 42 5.12 -14.51 -2.89
N VAL A 43 5.54 -14.45 -1.63
CA VAL A 43 6.82 -13.83 -1.27
C VAL A 43 7.58 -14.75 -0.33
N GLU A 44 8.68 -15.30 -0.83
CA GLU A 44 9.54 -16.19 -0.05
C GLU A 44 10.22 -15.43 1.12
N PRO A 45 10.65 -16.13 2.18
CA PRO A 45 11.45 -15.51 3.24
C PRO A 45 12.64 -14.72 2.67
N GLU A 46 12.87 -13.53 3.22
CA GLU A 46 13.91 -12.57 2.82
C GLU A 46 13.77 -11.95 1.42
N GLU A 47 12.85 -12.44 0.60
CA GLU A 47 12.59 -11.92 -0.75
C GLU A 47 12.04 -10.49 -0.68
N THR A 48 12.44 -9.68 -1.67
CA THR A 48 11.97 -8.31 -1.84
C THR A 48 11.15 -8.20 -3.11
N TYR A 49 9.93 -7.69 -2.99
CA TYR A 49 9.03 -7.41 -4.09
C TYR A 49 8.90 -5.91 -4.33
N TYR A 50 8.87 -5.53 -5.62
CA TYR A 50 8.73 -4.15 -6.05
C TYR A 50 7.40 -3.96 -6.77
N TYR A 51 6.58 -3.06 -6.24
CA TYR A 51 5.27 -2.72 -6.80
C TYR A 51 5.22 -1.25 -7.18
N SER A 52 4.60 -0.95 -8.32
CA SER A 52 4.39 0.42 -8.79
C SER A 52 2.89 0.64 -8.99
N ALA A 53 2.25 1.35 -8.06
CA ALA A 53 0.88 1.81 -8.19
C ALA A 53 0.87 3.06 -9.06
N LYS A 54 0.28 2.96 -10.26
CA LYS A 54 0.30 4.04 -11.25
C LYS A 54 -1.08 4.64 -11.45
N GLY A 55 -1.14 5.97 -11.54
CA GLY A 55 -2.36 6.67 -11.92
C GLY A 55 -3.37 6.86 -10.78
N LEU A 56 -2.93 6.98 -9.53
CA LEU A 56 -3.82 7.42 -8.45
C LEU A 56 -4.34 8.84 -8.75
N HIS A 57 -5.65 9.01 -8.72
CA HIS A 57 -6.33 10.29 -8.96
C HIS A 57 -6.29 11.13 -7.69
N VAL A 58 -5.39 12.10 -7.69
CA VAL A 58 -5.25 13.02 -6.56
C VAL A 58 -6.48 13.95 -6.51
N PRO A 59 -7.16 14.07 -5.37
CA PRO A 59 -8.30 14.97 -5.25
C PRO A 59 -7.84 16.43 -5.37
N GLY A 60 -8.51 17.23 -6.19
CA GLY A 60 -8.23 18.66 -6.30
C GLY A 60 -8.75 19.42 -5.07
N ASN A 61 -7.96 20.34 -4.52
CA ASN A 61 -8.29 21.19 -3.37
C ASN A 61 -8.73 20.43 -2.10
N ALA A 62 -8.24 19.21 -1.90
CA ALA A 62 -8.50 18.41 -0.71
C ALA A 62 -7.21 18.03 -0.01
N THR A 63 -7.33 17.66 1.27
CA THR A 63 -6.24 17.07 2.02
C THR A 63 -6.27 15.55 1.86
N PHE A 64 -5.11 14.94 1.65
CA PHE A 64 -4.95 13.50 1.54
C PHE A 64 -3.61 13.06 2.10
N ARG A 65 -3.46 11.76 2.37
CA ARG A 65 -2.16 11.13 2.58
C ARG A 65 -2.08 9.82 1.80
N VAL A 66 -0.87 9.36 1.55
CA VAL A 66 -0.65 8.01 1.01
C VAL A 66 -0.65 7.03 2.17
N TYR A 67 -1.55 6.06 2.10
CA TYR A 67 -1.59 4.91 3.00
C TYR A 67 -1.23 3.65 2.19
N VAL A 68 -0.25 2.90 2.68
CA VAL A 68 0.17 1.63 2.09
C VAL A 68 -0.03 0.53 3.11
N ARG A 69 -0.68 -0.56 2.69
CA ARG A 69 -0.88 -1.76 3.50
C ARG A 69 -0.57 -3.00 2.68
N ALA A 70 0.20 -3.92 3.24
CA ALA A 70 0.32 -5.28 2.73
C ALA A 70 -0.50 -6.24 3.58
N PHE A 71 -1.34 -7.07 2.96
CA PHE A 71 -2.16 -8.05 3.66
C PHE A 71 -2.19 -9.37 2.92
N GLY A 72 -1.99 -10.48 3.62
CA GLY A 72 -1.93 -11.83 3.05
C GLY A 72 -2.04 -12.91 4.14
N GLU A 73 -2.10 -14.16 3.70
CA GLU A 73 -1.97 -15.32 4.58
C GLU A 73 -0.53 -15.41 5.10
N ASP A 74 -0.39 -15.69 6.40
CA ASP A 74 0.90 -15.76 7.09
C ASP A 74 1.78 -14.49 6.98
N ALA A 75 1.16 -13.36 6.61
CA ALA A 75 1.79 -12.06 6.57
C ALA A 75 1.36 -11.20 7.75
N LEU A 76 2.32 -10.74 8.56
CA LEU A 76 2.07 -9.65 9.50
C LEU A 76 1.85 -8.37 8.70
N THR A 77 0.74 -7.68 9.00
CA THR A 77 0.41 -6.42 8.34
C THR A 77 1.25 -5.31 8.93
N GLU A 78 2.11 -4.71 8.12
CA GLU A 78 2.65 -3.38 8.39
C GLU A 78 1.91 -2.35 7.54
N GLU A 79 1.67 -1.19 8.16
CA GLU A 79 1.00 -0.05 7.56
C GLU A 79 1.97 1.13 7.53
N ILE A 80 2.11 1.75 6.35
CA ILE A 80 2.94 2.93 6.17
C ILE A 80 2.04 4.08 5.74
N MET A 81 2.18 5.21 6.43
CA MET A 81 1.42 6.43 6.17
C MET A 81 2.38 7.55 5.87
N SER A 82 2.14 8.31 4.80
CA SER A 82 2.81 9.58 4.58
C SER A 82 2.25 10.65 5.50
N ASP A 83 2.95 11.79 5.57
CA ASP A 83 2.36 13.03 6.06
C ASP A 83 1.14 13.43 5.22
N TRP A 84 0.28 14.23 5.83
CA TRP A 84 -0.85 14.85 5.15
C TRP A 84 -0.36 15.91 4.16
N VAL A 85 -0.95 15.89 2.97
CA VAL A 85 -0.71 16.84 1.89
C VAL A 85 -2.02 17.58 1.63
N SER A 86 -1.95 18.91 1.62
CA SER A 86 -3.05 19.78 1.21
C SER A 86 -2.63 20.53 -0.06
N LEU A 87 -3.48 20.48 -1.09
CA LEU A 87 -3.28 21.19 -2.36
C LEU A 87 -4.03 22.52 -2.41
#